data_AF-V5I7B4-F1
#
_entry.id   AF-V5I7B4-F1
#
_cell.length_a   1.000
_cell.length_b   1.000
_cell.length_c   1.000
_cell.angle_alpha   90.00
_cell.angle_beta   90.00
_cell.angle_gamma   90.00
#
_symmetry.space_group_name_H-M   'P 1'
#
loop_
_entity.id
_entity.type
_entity.pdbx_description
1 polymer ?
#
loop_
_entity_poly.entity_id
_entity_poly.type
_entity_poly.pdbx_seq_one_letter_code
_entity_poly.pdbx_strand_id
1 'polypeptide(L)'
;KTKLNNDSVLLTLMKIKLNDSFSRLGDSFGMSHSNCSKIFKKSLVHIEHFLRTLIYWPEKSKIKQLLPIAFRARYSNVQSIIDCLEIQIEKPSDPVKQALTWSEYKKCNTLKYLISSTPDGFINFISKGYGGRISDSLLVEDSGYLQILKAGCGVMADRGFKDIAKLLHERNCHLIRPPSVSSAEKPTKLEVLETKRIASLRIHIERVIRRVREFQYLKPHSVVDHNLVPHTDSVIVITCALINLQTSIIK
;
A
#
# COMPACT_ATOMS: atom_id res chain seq x y z
N LYS A 1 13.47 10.50 -24.23
CA LYS A 1 14.60 10.69 -23.28
C LYS A 1 14.16 11.65 -22.19
N THR A 2 14.02 11.20 -20.94
CA THR A 2 13.84 12.12 -19.82
C THR A 2 15.15 12.87 -19.56
N LYS A 3 15.05 14.17 -19.29
CA LYS A 3 16.20 15.03 -18.95
C LYS A 3 16.66 14.83 -17.49
N LEU A 4 16.58 13.60 -16.96
CA LEU A 4 17.02 13.31 -15.60
C LEU A 4 18.48 12.85 -15.63
N ASN A 5 19.34 13.55 -14.89
CA ASN A 5 20.70 13.10 -14.66
C ASN A 5 20.75 12.10 -13.47
N ASN A 6 21.86 11.38 -13.35
CA ASN A 6 22.04 10.36 -12.31
C ASN A 6 21.92 10.94 -10.91
N ASP A 7 22.45 12.14 -10.67
CA ASP A 7 22.38 12.80 -9.36
C ASP A 7 20.94 13.12 -8.93
N SER A 8 20.10 13.55 -9.87
CA SER A 8 18.68 13.82 -9.60
C SER A 8 17.93 12.55 -9.20
N VAL A 9 18.26 11.43 -9.86
CA VAL A 9 17.70 10.11 -9.51
C VAL A 9 18.20 9.67 -8.13
N LEU A 10 19.51 9.75 -7.89
CA LEU A 10 20.11 9.33 -6.62
C LEU A 10 19.57 10.17 -5.45
N LEU A 11 19.55 11.50 -5.58
CA LEU A 11 18.98 12.42 -4.58
C LEU A 11 17.53 12.04 -4.24
N THR A 12 16.74 11.74 -5.28
CA THR A 12 15.34 11.35 -5.09
C THR A 12 15.19 10.03 -4.36
N LEU A 13 15.94 9.01 -4.78
CA LEU A 13 15.92 7.70 -4.14
C LEU A 13 16.45 7.76 -2.70
N MET A 14 17.48 8.56 -2.43
CA MET A 14 17.98 8.82 -1.07
C MET A 14 16.92 9.49 -0.21
N LYS A 15 16.23 10.53 -0.72
CA LYS A 15 15.13 11.17 0.01
C LYS A 15 14.02 10.17 0.35
N ILE A 16 13.64 9.28 -0.57
CA ILE A 16 12.60 8.28 -0.31
C ILE A 16 13.09 7.21 0.69
N LYS A 17 14.30 6.67 0.47
CA LYS A 17 14.83 5.56 1.26
C LYS A 17 15.24 5.97 2.67
N LEU A 18 15.94 7.10 2.82
CA LEU A 18 16.53 7.57 4.07
C LEU A 18 15.73 8.69 4.75
N ASN A 19 14.86 9.38 4.00
CA ASN A 19 14.12 10.56 4.47
C ASN A 19 15.01 11.72 4.96
N ASP A 20 16.23 11.83 4.45
CA ASP A 20 17.13 12.93 4.78
C ASP A 20 16.48 14.30 4.53
N SER A 21 16.81 15.29 5.35
CA SER A 21 16.37 16.66 5.12
C SER A 21 16.98 17.20 3.82
N PHE A 22 16.30 18.16 3.18
CA PHE A 22 16.87 18.79 1.98
C PHE A 22 18.18 19.52 2.27
N SER A 23 18.44 19.94 3.52
CA SER A 23 19.73 20.49 3.92
C SER A 23 20.83 19.44 3.88
N ARG A 24 20.62 18.25 4.48
CA ARG A 24 21.59 17.13 4.45
C ARG A 24 21.86 16.64 3.02
N LEU A 25 20.81 16.59 2.20
CA LEU A 25 20.96 16.30 0.77
C LEU A 25 21.72 17.43 0.06
N GLY A 26 21.52 18.69 0.45
CA GLY A 26 22.29 19.82 -0.05
C GLY A 26 23.78 19.66 0.22
N ASP A 27 24.14 19.33 1.46
CA ASP A 27 25.53 19.09 1.86
C ASP A 27 26.16 17.92 1.08
N SER A 28 25.41 16.84 0.88
CA SER A 28 25.90 15.63 0.18
C SER A 28 26.11 15.85 -1.32
N PHE A 29 25.35 16.75 -1.94
CA PHE A 29 25.37 16.98 -3.39
C PHE A 29 25.94 18.35 -3.78
N GLY A 30 26.46 19.15 -2.83
CA GLY A 30 27.01 20.48 -3.10
C GLY A 30 25.97 21.48 -3.62
N MET A 31 24.72 21.39 -3.14
CA MET A 31 23.59 22.18 -3.62
C MET A 31 22.85 22.86 -2.46
N SER A 32 22.11 23.93 -2.76
CA SER A 32 21.22 24.52 -1.74
C SER A 32 20.03 23.60 -1.46
N HIS A 33 19.50 23.64 -0.22
CA HIS A 33 18.31 22.87 0.16
C HIS A 33 17.11 23.14 -0.77
N SER A 34 16.95 24.38 -1.25
CA SER A 34 15.88 24.79 -2.14
C SER A 34 16.04 24.16 -3.53
N ASN A 35 17.28 24.03 -4.02
CA ASN A 35 17.55 23.33 -5.26
C ASN A 35 17.29 21.81 -5.13
N CYS A 36 17.73 21.19 -4.03
CA CYS A 36 17.44 19.78 -3.74
C CYS A 36 15.92 19.50 -3.71
N SER A 37 15.14 20.37 -3.06
CA SER A 37 13.68 20.25 -3.03
C SER A 37 13.04 20.36 -4.42
N LYS A 38 13.50 21.31 -5.26
CA LYS A 38 13.05 21.44 -6.65
C LYS A 38 13.39 20.20 -7.48
N ILE A 39 14.62 19.69 -7.36
CA ILE A 39 15.08 18.48 -8.05
C ILE A 39 14.24 17.28 -7.63
N PHE A 40 14.03 17.08 -6.32
CA PHE A 40 13.21 15.99 -5.79
C PHE A 40 11.79 16.01 -6.40
N LYS A 41 11.09 17.14 -6.29
CA LYS A 41 9.71 17.28 -6.79
C LYS A 41 9.60 17.03 -8.30
N LYS A 42 10.53 17.57 -9.08
CA LYS A 42 10.55 17.36 -10.54
C LYS A 42 10.88 15.91 -10.91
N SER A 43 11.84 15.31 -10.23
CA SER A 43 12.33 13.96 -10.52
C SER A 43 11.33 12.90 -10.14
N LEU A 44 10.58 13.09 -9.04
CA LEU A 44 9.51 12.19 -8.63
C LEU A 44 8.53 11.90 -9.76
N VAL A 45 8.00 12.92 -10.42
CA VAL A 45 7.00 12.77 -11.49
C VAL A 45 7.53 11.89 -12.63
N HIS A 46 8.78 12.12 -13.04
CA HIS A 46 9.40 11.36 -14.11
C HIS A 46 9.74 9.93 -13.70
N ILE A 47 10.29 9.72 -12.50
CA ILE A 47 10.64 8.38 -12.00
C ILE A 47 9.37 7.55 -11.79
N GLU A 48 8.34 8.14 -11.19
CA GLU A 48 7.04 7.52 -11.00
C GLU A 48 6.43 7.10 -12.34
N HIS A 49 6.45 7.98 -13.36
CA HIS A 49 5.90 7.67 -14.68
C HIS A 49 6.49 6.39 -15.28
N PHE A 50 7.80 6.17 -15.17
CA PHE A 50 8.42 4.93 -15.66
C PHE A 50 8.13 3.74 -14.76
N LEU A 51 8.31 3.89 -13.44
CA LEU A 51 8.25 2.78 -12.50
C LEU A 51 6.83 2.30 -12.24
N ARG A 52 5.80 3.13 -12.46
CA ARG A 52 4.39 2.74 -12.29
C ARG A 52 4.02 1.51 -13.12
N THR A 53 4.66 1.31 -14.26
CA THR A 53 4.46 0.11 -15.12
C THR A 53 4.83 -1.21 -14.45
N LEU A 54 5.62 -1.17 -13.37
CA LEU A 54 6.02 -2.33 -12.58
C LEU A 54 4.95 -2.75 -11.56
N ILE A 55 3.88 -1.98 -11.42
CA ILE A 55 2.71 -2.31 -10.59
C ILE A 55 1.56 -2.61 -11.55
N TYR A 56 1.31 -3.89 -11.78
CA TYR A 56 0.27 -4.36 -12.68
C TYR A 56 -0.39 -5.59 -12.12
N TRP A 57 -1.57 -5.94 -12.64
CA TRP A 57 -2.22 -7.19 -12.31
C TRP A 57 -1.68 -8.33 -13.18
N PRO A 58 -0.94 -9.31 -12.64
CA PRO A 58 -0.38 -10.39 -13.46
C PRO A 58 -1.47 -11.31 -14.00
N GLU A 59 -1.14 -12.08 -15.04
CA GLU A 59 -2.05 -13.11 -15.55
C GLU A 59 -2.38 -14.16 -14.48
N LYS A 60 -3.63 -14.64 -14.48
CA LYS A 60 -4.10 -15.67 -13.55
C LYS A 60 -3.25 -16.93 -13.58
N SER A 61 -2.74 -17.31 -14.76
CA SER A 61 -1.80 -18.42 -14.96
C SER A 61 -0.52 -18.23 -14.14
N LYS A 62 0.07 -17.03 -14.19
CA LYS A 62 1.30 -16.69 -13.49
C LYS A 62 1.12 -16.66 -11.97
N ILE A 63 0.01 -16.07 -11.51
CA ILE A 63 -0.34 -16.07 -10.08
C ILE A 63 -0.48 -17.51 -9.57
N LYS A 64 -1.15 -18.38 -10.34
CA LYS A 64 -1.31 -19.80 -9.98
C LYS A 64 0.03 -20.55 -9.97
N GLN A 65 0.94 -20.25 -10.90
CA GLN A 65 2.28 -20.84 -10.95
C GLN A 65 3.11 -20.50 -9.71
N LEU A 66 3.05 -19.24 -9.27
CA LEU A 66 3.81 -18.72 -8.11
C LEU A 66 3.07 -18.89 -6.78
N LEU A 67 1.89 -19.55 -6.78
CA LEU A 67 1.06 -19.70 -5.60
C LEU A 67 1.81 -20.46 -4.49
N PRO A 68 2.01 -19.85 -3.30
CA PRO A 68 2.70 -20.51 -2.20
C PRO A 68 1.94 -21.74 -1.69
N ILE A 69 2.68 -22.73 -1.17
CA ILE A 69 2.13 -24.03 -0.74
C ILE A 69 0.95 -23.86 0.23
N ALA A 70 1.06 -22.90 1.16
CA ALA A 70 0.04 -22.64 2.17
C ALA A 70 -1.35 -22.27 1.59
N PHE A 71 -1.41 -21.74 0.36
CA PHE A 71 -2.68 -21.39 -0.30
C PHE A 71 -3.28 -22.55 -1.11
N ARG A 72 -2.46 -23.47 -1.62
CA ARG A 72 -2.86 -24.43 -2.67
C ARG A 72 -4.05 -25.32 -2.30
N ALA A 73 -4.13 -25.76 -1.04
CA ALA A 73 -5.13 -26.74 -0.62
C ALA A 73 -6.54 -26.15 -0.44
N ARG A 74 -6.66 -24.88 -0.04
CA ARG A 74 -7.95 -24.28 0.37
C ARG A 74 -8.24 -22.90 -0.21
N TYR A 75 -7.23 -22.24 -0.75
CA TYR A 75 -7.27 -20.84 -1.17
C TYR A 75 -6.60 -20.67 -2.55
N SER A 76 -6.76 -21.67 -3.42
CA SER A 76 -6.11 -21.74 -4.73
C SER A 76 -6.62 -20.70 -5.74
N ASN A 77 -7.76 -20.08 -5.45
CA ASN A 77 -8.37 -19.00 -6.22
C ASN A 77 -7.98 -17.60 -5.71
N VAL A 78 -7.24 -17.48 -4.61
CA VAL A 78 -6.77 -16.19 -4.12
C VAL A 78 -5.78 -15.61 -5.12
N GLN A 79 -6.08 -14.40 -5.59
CA GLN A 79 -5.20 -13.64 -6.49
C GLN A 79 -4.79 -12.30 -5.91
N SER A 80 -5.48 -11.84 -4.86
CA SER A 80 -5.19 -10.58 -4.19
C SER A 80 -5.39 -10.73 -2.70
N ILE A 81 -4.44 -10.19 -1.94
CA ILE A 81 -4.51 -9.97 -0.50
C ILE A 81 -4.44 -8.46 -0.32
N ILE A 82 -5.44 -7.88 0.34
CA ILE A 82 -5.55 -6.44 0.54
C ILE A 82 -5.39 -6.06 2.00
N ASP A 83 -4.81 -4.89 2.22
CA ASP A 83 -4.76 -4.23 3.52
C ASP A 83 -4.61 -2.70 3.33
N CYS A 84 -4.87 -1.95 4.39
CA CYS A 84 -4.68 -0.51 4.42
C CYS A 84 -3.36 -0.16 5.12
N LEU A 85 -2.67 0.86 4.62
CA LEU A 85 -1.55 1.46 5.32
C LEU A 85 -1.76 2.96 5.52
N GLU A 86 -1.32 3.46 6.67
CA GLU A 86 -1.41 4.88 7.03
C GLU A 86 -0.03 5.51 7.22
N ILE A 87 0.15 6.74 6.76
CA ILE A 87 1.38 7.53 6.91
C ILE A 87 1.01 8.81 7.62
N GLN A 88 1.65 9.07 8.77
CA GLN A 88 1.42 10.30 9.52
C GLN A 88 1.90 11.52 8.75
N ILE A 89 1.08 12.55 8.74
CA ILE A 89 1.37 13.87 8.15
C ILE A 89 1.41 14.92 9.25
N GLU A 90 1.99 16.07 8.93
CA GLU A 90 1.81 17.25 9.78
C GLU A 90 0.33 17.60 9.93
N LYS A 91 -0.06 18.03 11.13
CA LYS A 91 -1.42 18.49 11.41
C LYS A 91 -1.76 19.65 10.46
N PRO A 92 -2.78 19.52 9.59
CA PRO A 92 -3.19 20.62 8.73
C PRO A 92 -3.67 21.81 9.57
N SER A 93 -3.33 23.04 9.15
CA SER A 93 -3.84 24.27 9.77
C SER A 93 -5.32 24.51 9.48
N ASP A 94 -5.80 23.99 8.34
CA ASP A 94 -7.20 24.03 7.93
C ASP A 94 -8.02 23.00 8.74
N PRO A 95 -9.03 23.42 9.51
CA PRO A 95 -9.82 22.53 10.35
C PRO A 95 -10.57 21.43 9.58
N VAL A 96 -11.02 21.71 8.36
CA VAL A 96 -11.73 20.74 7.51
C VAL A 96 -10.74 19.67 7.07
N LYS A 97 -9.56 20.07 6.57
CA LYS A 97 -8.50 19.11 6.19
C LYS A 97 -8.03 18.31 7.40
N GLN A 98 -7.93 18.94 8.57
CA GLN A 98 -7.58 18.25 9.81
C GLN A 98 -8.62 17.18 10.15
N ALA A 99 -9.92 17.48 10.08
CA ALA A 99 -10.98 16.52 10.36
C ALA A 99 -10.98 15.35 9.36
N LEU A 100 -10.79 15.65 8.07
CA LEU A 100 -10.77 14.64 6.99
C LEU A 100 -9.54 13.71 7.07
N THR A 101 -8.41 14.22 7.56
CA THR A 101 -7.17 13.43 7.69
C THR A 101 -7.01 12.78 9.06
N TRP A 102 -7.90 13.06 10.03
CA TRP A 102 -7.83 12.47 11.36
C TRP A 102 -8.11 10.97 11.33
N SER A 103 -7.13 10.17 11.75
CA SER A 103 -7.29 8.74 11.98
C SER A 103 -7.55 8.48 13.45
N GLU A 104 -8.75 7.99 13.76
CA GLU A 104 -9.14 7.64 15.13
C GLU A 104 -8.30 6.47 15.67
N TYR A 105 -7.89 5.56 14.78
CA TYR A 105 -7.04 4.43 15.11
C TYR A 105 -5.60 4.85 15.45
N LYS A 106 -5.03 5.80 14.70
CA LYS A 106 -3.66 6.29 14.92
C LYS A 106 -3.56 7.47 15.87
N LYS A 107 -4.70 8.10 16.23
CA LYS A 107 -4.78 9.29 17.07
C LYS A 107 -3.94 10.45 16.55
N CYS A 108 -3.85 10.57 15.22
CA CYS A 108 -3.12 11.63 14.53
C CYS A 108 -3.66 11.85 13.11
N ASN A 109 -3.17 12.89 12.43
CA ASN A 109 -3.48 13.14 11.02
C ASN A 109 -2.64 12.22 10.13
N THR A 110 -3.31 11.49 9.23
CA THR A 110 -2.67 10.52 8.34
C THR A 110 -3.21 10.61 6.91
N LEU A 111 -2.39 10.14 5.98
CA LEU A 111 -2.83 9.68 4.67
C LEU A 111 -2.99 8.16 4.71
N LYS A 112 -4.07 7.66 4.13
CA LYS A 112 -4.44 6.25 4.08
C LYS A 112 -4.45 5.75 2.64
N TYR A 113 -3.91 4.55 2.44
CA TYR A 113 -3.76 3.91 1.14
C TYR A 113 -4.23 2.47 1.22
N LEU A 114 -4.88 1.99 0.16
CA LEU A 114 -5.16 0.58 -0.06
C LEU A 114 -4.02 -0.02 -0.88
N ILE A 115 -3.40 -1.06 -0.33
CA ILE A 115 -2.40 -1.86 -1.03
C ILE A 115 -2.93 -3.26 -1.26
N SER A 116 -2.58 -3.83 -2.40
CA SER A 116 -2.87 -5.21 -2.76
C SER A 116 -1.61 -5.90 -3.21
N SER A 117 -1.44 -7.16 -2.78
CA SER A 117 -0.43 -8.05 -3.33
C SER A 117 -1.04 -9.36 -3.80
N THR A 118 -0.37 -10.04 -4.74
CA THR A 118 -0.61 -11.45 -5.00
C THR A 118 -0.17 -12.30 -3.79
N PRO A 119 -0.54 -13.59 -3.73
CA PRO A 119 -0.13 -14.48 -2.63
C PRO A 119 1.38 -14.65 -2.45
N ASP A 120 2.18 -14.51 -3.52
CA ASP A 120 3.65 -14.52 -3.46
C ASP A 120 4.27 -13.17 -3.08
N GLY A 121 3.45 -12.15 -2.86
CA GLY A 121 3.87 -10.84 -2.36
C GLY A 121 4.19 -9.81 -3.44
N PHE A 122 3.91 -10.09 -4.71
CA PHE A 122 4.03 -9.10 -5.77
C PHE A 122 2.93 -8.03 -5.61
N ILE A 123 3.32 -6.76 -5.49
CA ILE A 123 2.38 -5.65 -5.32
C ILE A 123 1.71 -5.40 -6.67
N ASN A 124 0.43 -5.75 -6.77
CA ASN A 124 -0.32 -5.63 -8.02
C ASN A 124 -1.22 -4.38 -8.07
N PHE A 125 -1.40 -3.69 -6.94
CA PHE A 125 -2.13 -2.43 -6.88
C PHE A 125 -1.76 -1.59 -5.65
N ILE A 126 -1.76 -0.27 -5.85
CA ILE A 126 -1.67 0.74 -4.80
C ILE A 126 -2.59 1.91 -5.17
N SER A 127 -3.43 2.36 -4.24
CA SER A 127 -4.33 3.49 -4.46
C SER A 127 -3.59 4.84 -4.42
N LYS A 128 -4.29 5.91 -4.83
CA LYS A 128 -3.94 7.29 -4.41
C LYS A 128 -4.13 7.46 -2.89
N GLY A 129 -3.62 8.54 -2.32
CA GLY A 129 -3.77 8.87 -0.91
C GLY A 129 -5.16 9.43 -0.57
N TYR A 130 -5.72 8.94 0.54
CA TYR A 130 -6.96 9.45 1.12
C TYR A 130 -6.71 9.99 2.52
N GLY A 131 -7.59 10.85 3.04
CA GLY A 131 -7.53 11.26 4.44
C GLY A 131 -7.77 10.07 5.38
N GLY A 132 -7.05 10.03 6.50
CA GLY A 132 -7.11 8.96 7.50
C GLY A 132 -8.50 8.62 8.05
N ARG A 133 -9.47 9.52 7.91
CA ARG A 133 -10.86 9.31 8.35
C ARG A 133 -11.63 8.30 7.49
N ILE A 134 -11.21 8.08 6.24
CA ILE A 134 -11.94 7.21 5.30
C ILE A 134 -12.03 5.77 5.84
N SER A 135 -13.22 5.17 5.73
CA SER A 135 -13.41 3.76 6.05
C SER A 135 -12.74 2.87 5.01
N ASP A 136 -12.32 1.66 5.40
CA ASP A 136 -11.68 0.71 4.49
C ASP A 136 -12.59 0.37 3.30
N SER A 137 -13.89 0.19 3.55
CA SER A 137 -14.88 -0.15 2.53
C SER A 137 -15.05 0.96 1.48
N LEU A 138 -15.15 2.22 1.92
CA LEU A 138 -15.28 3.36 1.00
C LEU A 138 -13.98 3.59 0.20
N LEU A 139 -12.83 3.34 0.83
CA LEU A 139 -11.53 3.41 0.15
C LEU A 139 -11.47 2.36 -0.97
N VAL A 140 -11.91 1.12 -0.73
CA VAL A 140 -11.98 0.07 -1.76
C VAL A 140 -12.90 0.49 -2.92
N GLU A 141 -14.05 1.09 -2.61
CA GLU A 141 -15.02 1.55 -3.62
C GLU A 141 -14.47 2.66 -4.53
N ASP A 142 -13.82 3.68 -3.95
CA ASP A 142 -13.35 4.86 -4.71
C ASP A 142 -11.95 4.70 -5.34
N SER A 143 -11.13 3.79 -4.82
CA SER A 143 -9.69 3.71 -5.17
C SER A 143 -9.37 3.26 -6.59
N GLY A 144 -10.35 2.77 -7.35
CA GLY A 144 -10.09 2.11 -8.64
C GLY A 144 -9.77 0.61 -8.53
N TYR A 145 -9.71 0.06 -7.31
CA TYR A 145 -9.38 -1.35 -7.09
C TYR A 145 -10.40 -2.32 -7.72
N LEU A 146 -11.70 -2.03 -7.58
CA LEU A 146 -12.76 -2.90 -8.10
C LEU A 146 -12.76 -3.01 -9.64
N GLN A 147 -12.25 -1.99 -10.31
CA GLN A 147 -12.23 -1.87 -11.77
C GLN A 147 -11.13 -2.73 -12.40
N ILE A 148 -10.08 -3.06 -11.65
CA ILE A 148 -8.96 -3.87 -12.13
C ILE A 148 -9.11 -5.36 -11.83
N LEU A 149 -10.07 -5.73 -10.96
CA LEU A 149 -10.33 -7.11 -10.58
C LEU A 149 -10.72 -7.97 -11.79
N LYS A 150 -10.23 -9.21 -11.80
CA LYS A 150 -10.60 -10.22 -12.79
C LYS A 150 -11.67 -11.14 -12.23
N ALA A 151 -12.66 -11.49 -13.04
CA ALA A 151 -13.72 -12.41 -12.65
C ALA A 151 -13.17 -13.74 -12.10
N GLY A 152 -13.80 -14.25 -11.05
CA GLY A 152 -13.37 -15.42 -10.30
C GLY A 152 -12.16 -15.20 -9.38
N CYS A 153 -11.79 -13.94 -9.11
CA CYS A 153 -10.73 -13.61 -8.16
C CYS A 153 -11.19 -13.81 -6.72
N GLY A 154 -10.42 -14.59 -5.95
CA GLY A 154 -10.48 -14.57 -4.49
C GLY A 154 -9.68 -13.38 -3.95
N VAL A 155 -10.34 -12.52 -3.19
CA VAL A 155 -9.74 -11.37 -2.50
C VAL A 155 -9.69 -11.69 -1.02
N MET A 156 -8.48 -11.80 -0.47
CA MET A 156 -8.26 -12.03 0.95
C MET A 156 -8.08 -10.70 1.68
N ALA A 157 -8.78 -10.51 2.79
CA ALA A 157 -8.73 -9.24 3.54
C ALA A 157 -8.90 -9.46 5.05
N ASP A 158 -8.58 -8.43 5.83
CA ASP A 158 -8.87 -8.43 7.26
C ASP A 158 -10.38 -8.32 7.56
N ARG A 159 -10.76 -8.60 8.80
CA ARG A 159 -12.14 -8.50 9.32
C ARG A 159 -12.79 -7.14 9.08
N GLY A 160 -12.01 -6.07 9.06
CA GLY A 160 -12.48 -4.70 8.81
C GLY A 160 -13.15 -4.50 7.45
N PHE A 161 -12.82 -5.35 6.47
CA PHE A 161 -13.33 -5.27 5.10
C PHE A 161 -14.68 -6.00 4.89
N LYS A 162 -15.45 -6.25 5.96
CA LYS A 162 -16.70 -7.02 5.85
C LYS A 162 -17.71 -6.45 4.83
N ASP A 163 -17.76 -5.13 4.66
CA ASP A 163 -18.79 -4.47 3.86
C ASP A 163 -18.47 -4.45 2.35
N ILE A 164 -17.29 -4.91 1.93
CA ILE A 164 -16.93 -4.99 0.50
C ILE A 164 -17.41 -6.27 -0.18
N ALA A 165 -17.98 -7.22 0.58
CA ALA A 165 -18.41 -8.52 0.05
C ALA A 165 -19.40 -8.38 -1.12
N LYS A 166 -20.36 -7.45 -0.99
CA LYS A 166 -21.34 -7.14 -2.03
C LYS A 166 -20.67 -6.57 -3.28
N LEU A 167 -19.77 -5.59 -3.10
CA LEU A 167 -19.02 -4.95 -4.18
C LEU A 167 -18.18 -5.95 -4.97
N LEU A 168 -17.57 -6.92 -4.29
CA LEU A 168 -16.81 -7.99 -4.93
C LEU A 168 -17.72 -8.97 -5.67
N HIS A 169 -18.87 -9.31 -5.10
CA HIS A 169 -19.83 -10.22 -5.73
C HIS A 169 -20.35 -9.67 -7.06
N GLU A 170 -20.64 -8.37 -7.13
CA GLU A 170 -21.03 -7.67 -8.38
C GLU A 170 -19.95 -7.74 -9.47
N ARG A 171 -18.69 -8.03 -9.09
CA ARG A 171 -17.55 -8.24 -10.00
C ARG A 171 -17.22 -9.73 -10.23
N ASN A 172 -18.11 -10.65 -9.87
CA ASN A 172 -17.86 -12.09 -9.87
C ASN A 172 -16.60 -12.48 -9.07
N CYS A 173 -16.31 -11.76 -8.00
CA CYS A 173 -15.19 -12.01 -7.10
C CYS A 173 -15.69 -12.44 -5.71
N HIS A 174 -14.82 -13.07 -4.92
CA HIS A 174 -15.18 -13.60 -3.62
C HIS A 174 -14.29 -13.03 -2.52
N LEU A 175 -14.91 -12.56 -1.44
CA LEU A 175 -14.20 -12.12 -0.24
C LEU A 175 -13.83 -13.33 0.63
N ILE A 176 -12.56 -13.44 0.99
CA ILE A 176 -12.03 -14.42 1.92
C ILE A 176 -11.50 -13.65 3.13
N ARG A 177 -12.22 -13.73 4.25
CA ARG A 177 -11.86 -13.04 5.48
C ARG A 177 -12.15 -13.93 6.68
N PRO A 178 -11.53 -13.66 7.85
CA PRO A 178 -11.91 -14.37 9.06
C PRO A 178 -13.41 -14.16 9.35
N PRO A 179 -14.14 -15.20 9.84
CA PRO A 179 -15.54 -15.07 10.20
C PRO A 179 -15.75 -13.97 11.25
N SER A 180 -16.91 -13.31 11.16
CA SER A 180 -17.34 -12.33 12.16
C SER A 180 -17.83 -13.09 13.38
N VAL A 181 -17.24 -12.83 14.54
CA VAL A 181 -17.72 -13.41 15.80
C VAL A 181 -18.75 -12.44 16.39
N SER A 182 -19.99 -12.87 16.61
CA SER A 182 -20.94 -12.07 17.37
C SER A 182 -20.50 -12.06 18.84
N SER A 183 -20.71 -10.96 19.56
CA SER A 183 -20.40 -10.89 20.99
C SER A 183 -21.27 -11.83 21.85
N ALA A 184 -22.31 -12.41 21.26
CA ALA A 184 -23.29 -13.27 21.95
C ALA A 184 -22.98 -14.78 21.81
N GLU A 185 -22.20 -15.20 20.81
CA GLU A 185 -21.97 -16.62 20.52
C GLU A 185 -20.49 -16.98 20.51
N LYS A 186 -20.13 -18.06 21.21
CA LYS A 186 -18.75 -18.59 21.18
C LYS A 186 -18.49 -19.22 19.82
N PRO A 187 -17.37 -18.89 19.15
CA PRO A 187 -17.04 -19.46 17.85
C PRO A 187 -16.78 -20.96 17.99
N THR A 188 -17.24 -21.73 17.02
CA THR A 188 -17.00 -23.17 16.93
C THR A 188 -15.51 -23.46 16.72
N LYS A 189 -15.08 -24.70 17.03
CA LYS A 189 -13.69 -25.13 16.80
C LYS A 189 -13.26 -24.96 15.34
N LEU A 190 -14.18 -25.15 14.40
CA LEU A 190 -13.93 -24.99 12.97
C LEU A 190 -13.71 -23.52 12.59
N GLU A 191 -14.54 -22.60 13.07
CA GLU A 191 -14.39 -21.16 12.82
C GLU A 191 -13.11 -20.58 13.45
N VAL A 192 -12.72 -21.09 14.63
CA VAL A 192 -11.45 -20.73 15.26
C VAL A 192 -10.27 -21.19 14.40
N LEU A 193 -10.33 -22.42 13.87
CA LEU A 193 -9.29 -22.95 13.00
C LEU A 193 -9.21 -22.19 11.67
N GLU A 194 -10.34 -21.85 11.07
CA GLU A 194 -10.42 -21.08 9.83
C GLU A 194 -9.90 -19.66 10.02
N THR A 195 -10.28 -18.99 11.11
CA THR A 195 -9.72 -17.69 11.51
C THR A 195 -8.19 -17.75 11.58
N LYS A 196 -7.63 -18.75 12.26
CA LYS A 196 -6.17 -18.92 12.39
C LYS A 196 -5.50 -19.11 11.04
N ARG A 197 -6.12 -19.90 10.14
CA ARG A 197 -5.61 -20.13 8.78
C ARG A 197 -5.60 -18.84 7.96
N ILE A 198 -6.71 -18.11 7.92
CA ILE A 198 -6.79 -16.86 7.15
C ILE A 198 -5.81 -15.83 7.70
N ALA A 199 -5.74 -15.67 9.03
CA ALA A 199 -4.76 -14.81 9.67
C ALA A 199 -3.30 -15.19 9.32
N SER A 200 -2.98 -16.49 9.30
CA SER A 200 -1.64 -16.97 8.93
C SER A 200 -1.27 -16.68 7.47
N LEU A 201 -2.26 -16.58 6.57
CA LEU A 201 -2.02 -16.26 5.16
C LEU A 201 -1.95 -14.75 4.95
N ARG A 202 -2.74 -13.97 5.69
CA ARG A 202 -2.72 -12.50 5.68
C ARG A 202 -1.34 -11.93 6.06
N ILE A 203 -0.52 -12.66 6.84
CA ILE A 203 0.85 -12.20 7.15
C ILE A 203 1.69 -11.88 5.90
N HIS A 204 1.32 -12.41 4.73
CA HIS A 204 1.95 -12.10 3.45
C HIS A 204 1.82 -10.60 3.10
N ILE A 205 0.63 -10.00 3.20
CA ILE A 205 0.46 -8.56 2.93
C ILE A 205 1.11 -7.71 4.03
N GLU A 206 1.12 -8.18 5.28
CA GLU A 206 1.83 -7.50 6.37
C GLU A 206 3.34 -7.45 6.13
N ARG A 207 3.94 -8.52 5.59
CA ARG A 207 5.36 -8.55 5.20
C ARG A 207 5.65 -7.58 4.05
N VAL A 208 4.74 -7.48 3.08
CA VAL A 208 4.83 -6.49 2.00
C VAL A 208 4.80 -5.07 2.57
N ILE A 209 3.82 -4.76 3.43
CA ILE A 209 3.74 -3.45 4.11
C ILE A 209 4.99 -3.19 4.95
N ARG A 210 5.51 -4.19 5.66
CA ARG A 210 6.77 -4.06 6.42
C ARG A 210 7.91 -3.59 5.53
N ARG A 211 8.01 -4.14 4.31
CA ARG A 211 9.03 -3.75 3.33
C ARG A 211 8.82 -2.32 2.81
N VAL A 212 7.57 -1.89 2.62
CA VAL A 212 7.26 -0.47 2.37
C VAL A 212 7.77 0.41 3.51
N ARG A 213 7.63 -0.03 4.77
CA ARG A 213 8.13 0.72 5.95
C ARG A 213 9.66 0.72 6.11
N GLU A 214 10.40 -0.03 5.30
CA GLU A 214 11.86 0.07 5.24
C GLU A 214 12.33 1.32 4.49
N PHE A 215 11.43 2.03 3.81
CA PHE A 215 11.67 3.34 3.24
C PHE A 215 11.28 4.38 4.30
N GLN A 216 12.27 5.10 4.83
CA GLN A 216 12.08 5.96 6.00
C GLN A 216 11.00 7.03 5.78
N TYR A 217 10.80 7.49 4.54
CA TYR A 217 9.77 8.47 4.19
C TYR A 217 8.36 7.93 4.49
N LEU A 218 8.16 6.63 4.32
CA LEU A 218 6.87 5.95 4.49
C LEU A 218 6.76 5.25 5.84
N LYS A 219 7.64 5.53 6.81
CA LYS A 219 7.45 5.01 8.17
C LYS A 219 6.15 5.55 8.79
N PRO A 220 5.51 4.82 9.72
CA PRO A 220 4.25 5.27 10.33
C PRO A 220 4.33 6.66 10.96
N HIS A 221 5.47 7.00 11.57
CA HIS A 221 5.73 8.26 12.25
C HIS A 221 6.70 9.18 11.49
N SER A 222 6.69 9.12 10.14
CA SER A 222 7.56 9.99 9.34
C SER A 222 7.17 11.47 9.41
N VAL A 223 5.92 11.77 9.79
CA VAL A 223 5.35 13.12 9.90
C VAL A 223 5.67 13.93 8.65
N VAL A 224 5.08 13.52 7.53
CA VAL A 224 5.34 14.14 6.23
C VAL A 224 4.99 15.62 6.27
N ASP A 225 5.97 16.45 5.94
CA ASP A 225 5.86 17.91 5.82
C ASP A 225 4.71 18.29 4.87
N HIS A 226 3.94 19.31 5.23
CA HIS A 226 2.79 19.79 4.45
C HIS A 226 3.13 20.11 2.98
N ASN A 227 4.35 20.57 2.68
CA ASN A 227 4.81 20.85 1.32
C ASN A 227 5.14 19.59 0.51
N LEU A 228 5.25 18.44 1.19
CA LEU A 228 5.54 17.14 0.59
C LEU A 228 4.32 16.23 0.54
N VAL A 229 3.25 16.52 1.29
CA VAL A 229 1.97 15.80 1.23
C VAL A 229 1.50 15.57 -0.21
N PRO A 230 1.44 16.57 -1.11
CA PRO A 230 1.00 16.38 -2.50
C PRO A 230 1.88 15.43 -3.34
N HIS A 231 3.09 15.11 -2.86
CA HIS A 231 4.05 14.27 -3.54
C HIS A 231 4.11 12.84 -2.97
N THR A 232 3.37 12.56 -1.89
CA THR A 232 3.38 11.25 -1.20
C THR A 232 2.91 10.12 -2.12
N ASP A 233 1.92 10.39 -2.98
CA ASP A 233 1.41 9.43 -3.97
C ASP A 233 2.51 8.96 -4.94
N SER A 234 3.36 9.87 -5.42
CA SER A 234 4.50 9.50 -6.25
C SER A 234 5.50 8.65 -5.46
N VAL A 235 5.76 9.00 -4.20
CA VAL A 235 6.70 8.28 -3.34
C VAL A 235 6.23 6.85 -3.07
N ILE A 236 4.94 6.65 -2.78
CA ILE A 236 4.40 5.32 -2.49
C ILE A 236 4.41 4.42 -3.74
N VAL A 237 4.10 4.98 -4.91
CA VAL A 237 4.14 4.26 -6.19
C VAL A 237 5.57 3.84 -6.53
N ILE A 238 6.53 4.78 -6.44
CA ILE A 238 7.95 4.48 -6.66
C ILE A 238 8.41 3.39 -5.69
N THR A 239 8.06 3.49 -4.41
CA THR A 239 8.44 2.49 -3.41
C THR A 239 7.89 1.10 -3.73
N CYS A 240 6.60 1.00 -4.04
CA CYS A 240 5.96 -0.27 -4.38
C CYS A 240 6.58 -0.89 -5.64
N ALA A 241 6.85 -0.07 -6.66
CA ALA A 241 7.50 -0.51 -7.88
C ALA A 241 8.94 -1.02 -7.64
N LEU A 242 9.71 -0.32 -6.80
CA LEU A 242 11.05 -0.78 -6.41
C LEU A 242 11.00 -2.09 -5.63
N ILE A 243 9.99 -2.29 -4.77
CA ILE A 243 9.81 -3.56 -4.04
C ILE A 243 9.56 -4.72 -5.00
N ASN A 244 8.77 -4.52 -6.06
CA ASN A 244 8.52 -5.55 -7.07
C ASN A 244 9.78 -5.97 -7.85
N LEU A 245 10.85 -5.15 -7.86
CA LEU A 245 12.14 -5.50 -8.46
C LEU A 245 13.07 -6.26 -7.51
N GLN A 246 12.74 -6.30 -6.21
CA GLN A 246 13.59 -6.93 -5.23
C GLN A 246 13.31 -8.44 -5.12
N THR A 247 14.15 -9.14 -4.36
CA THR A 247 13.99 -10.56 -4.08
C THR A 247 12.65 -10.88 -3.42
N SER A 248 12.10 -12.05 -3.75
CA SER A 248 10.79 -12.49 -3.26
C SER A 248 10.64 -12.36 -1.74
N ILE A 249 9.51 -11.78 -1.32
CA ILE A 249 9.15 -11.58 0.08
C ILE A 249 8.69 -12.90 0.72
N ILE A 250 8.11 -13.78 -0.10
CA ILE A 250 7.54 -15.05 0.31
C ILE A 250 8.28 -16.16 -0.42
N LYS A 251 8.76 -17.14 0.36
CA LYS A 251 9.39 -18.36 -0.14
C LYS A 251 8.39 -19.50 -0.09
#